data_AF-A0A5S3XN70-F1
#
_entry.id   AF-A0A5S3XN70-F1
#
_cell.length_a   1.000
_cell.length_b   1.000
_cell.length_c   1.000
_cell.angle_alpha   90.00
_cell.angle_beta   90.00
_cell.angle_gamma   90.00
#
_symmetry.space_group_name_H-M   'P 1'
#
loop_
_entity.id
_entity.type
_entity.pdbx_description
1 polymer ?
#
loop_
_entity_poly.entity_id
_entity_poly.type
_entity_poly.pdbx_seq_one_letter_code
_entity_poly.pdbx_strand_id
1 'polypeptide(L)'
;MRIKKLSACIILLTTTTSSAFTQLGGGGAMPMGHEWLTRTAALEVLGAEHIIEPDPDDPRQHWQLGLAKKVHIANASSEVMDIKAELNNNKKYQPKYHAIYSAIIGERWVDIAGFNVTNASADPTGPNCFNAVSQEPAQLQQDHFMRRYDDVGGEGGVNAAYRAQSRFINHFVNAAMADEKSIKVWDGGGYSAKTDVDHNYFLFGRAVHLFQDAFSPEHTVRLAQDNYEKIWQVKAYLCSQGAEQHTHDTADIVNFDSGDVIWKKHTRKQLGWSSYKASNMKPVALVALEASKDLWAAFIRTMAVEGTQRESYARTEAQLLVDNWLSFDAQAMLTWYQNQQHRDHTYVLAPTDIGTGKTQHACMTELKVGTTDQLERVAQLTEERRQCLYNIEAQRGYEDAYDPYIKMPYNWRWKSLTWKKPPTDWQVP
;
A
#
# COMPACT_ATOMS: atom_id res chain seq x y z
N MET A 1 27.78 -1.73 -55.98
CA MET A 1 27.76 -0.34 -55.45
C MET A 1 26.38 0.26 -55.70
N ARG A 2 25.51 0.32 -54.68
CA ARG A 2 24.25 1.07 -54.70
C ARG A 2 24.00 1.60 -53.29
N ILE A 3 24.17 2.91 -53.15
CA ILE A 3 23.94 3.68 -51.92
C ILE A 3 22.43 3.67 -51.64
N LYS A 4 22.01 3.14 -50.49
CA LYS A 4 20.62 3.29 -50.01
C LYS A 4 20.55 4.51 -49.09
N LYS A 5 19.55 5.34 -49.38
CA LYS A 5 19.29 6.67 -48.82
C LYS A 5 18.91 6.57 -47.33
N LEU A 6 19.51 7.43 -46.50
CA LEU A 6 18.99 7.77 -45.18
C LEU A 6 17.65 8.49 -45.37
N SER A 7 16.57 7.88 -44.89
CA SER A 7 15.35 8.60 -44.56
C SER A 7 15.46 9.05 -43.10
N ALA A 8 15.67 10.35 -42.90
CA ALA A 8 15.52 10.98 -41.61
C ALA A 8 14.01 11.04 -41.27
N CYS A 9 13.56 10.14 -40.41
CA CYS A 9 12.28 10.32 -39.71
C CYS A 9 12.49 11.34 -38.61
N ILE A 10 11.96 12.54 -38.83
CA ILE A 10 11.74 13.55 -37.79
C ILE A 10 10.78 12.93 -36.78
N ILE A 11 11.30 12.57 -35.61
CA ILE A 11 10.50 12.20 -34.45
C ILE A 11 9.89 13.50 -33.92
N LEU A 12 8.63 13.73 -34.27
CA LEU A 12 7.79 14.69 -33.56
C LEU A 12 7.69 14.23 -32.11
N LEU A 13 8.27 15.04 -31.21
CA LEU A 13 8.10 14.95 -29.76
C LEU A 13 6.62 15.14 -29.43
N THR A 14 5.87 14.03 -29.42
CA THR A 14 4.55 14.00 -28.81
C THR A 14 4.73 13.91 -27.30
N THR A 15 4.03 14.79 -26.60
CA THR A 15 4.00 14.90 -25.15
C THR A 15 3.68 13.55 -24.52
N THR A 16 4.63 13.00 -23.76
CA THR A 16 4.45 11.76 -23.00
C THR A 16 3.32 11.94 -21.99
N THR A 17 2.19 11.29 -22.24
CA THR A 17 1.13 11.09 -21.25
C THR A 17 1.69 10.18 -20.14
N SER A 18 1.94 10.76 -18.98
CA SER A 18 2.38 10.02 -17.79
C SER A 18 1.26 9.08 -17.33
N SER A 19 1.44 7.78 -17.51
CA SER A 19 0.56 6.74 -16.96
C SER A 19 0.75 6.64 -15.44
N ALA A 20 -0.31 6.95 -14.68
CA ALA A 20 -0.38 6.70 -13.24
C ALA A 20 -0.64 5.20 -12.99
N PHE A 21 -0.07 4.62 -11.92
CA PHE A 21 -0.05 3.17 -11.70
C PHE A 21 -0.01 2.79 -10.21
N THR A 22 -0.99 2.07 -9.69
CA THR A 22 -1.01 1.14 -8.51
C THR A 22 -2.17 0.16 -8.75
N GLN A 23 -2.20 -1.14 -8.41
CA GLN A 23 -1.59 -2.01 -7.37
C GLN A 23 -0.88 -3.26 -7.95
N LEU A 24 -0.55 -3.31 -9.24
CA LEU A 24 0.11 -4.47 -9.89
C LEU A 24 1.26 -4.09 -10.82
N GLY A 25 2.46 -3.83 -10.32
CA GLY A 25 3.54 -3.25 -11.11
C GLY A 25 3.64 -3.71 -12.58
N GLY A 26 3.06 -2.89 -13.47
CA GLY A 26 2.79 -3.28 -14.84
C GLY A 26 2.11 -2.17 -15.65
N GLY A 27 2.92 -1.30 -16.25
CA GLY A 27 2.63 -0.67 -17.55
C GLY A 27 1.29 0.04 -17.77
N GLY A 28 0.80 0.85 -16.82
CA GLY A 28 -0.27 1.82 -17.08
C GLY A 28 -1.67 1.24 -17.36
N ALA A 29 -1.88 -0.03 -17.02
CA ALA A 29 -3.15 -0.74 -17.23
C ALA A 29 -4.21 -0.44 -16.14
N MET A 30 -3.78 -0.06 -14.93
CA MET A 30 -4.62 0.04 -13.74
C MET A 30 -4.78 1.49 -13.27
N PRO A 31 -6.01 1.96 -12.99
CA PRO A 31 -6.28 3.28 -12.40
C PRO A 31 -5.72 3.37 -10.96
N MET A 32 -5.33 4.57 -10.52
CA MET A 32 -4.81 4.82 -9.16
C MET A 32 -5.72 4.26 -8.07
N GLY A 33 -5.14 3.60 -7.06
CA GLY A 33 -5.83 3.13 -5.86
C GLY A 33 -5.56 4.04 -4.67
N HIS A 34 -4.60 3.65 -3.83
CA HIS A 34 -4.15 4.37 -2.64
C HIS A 34 -3.88 5.85 -2.88
N GLU A 35 -3.18 6.20 -3.96
CA GLU A 35 -2.84 7.60 -4.24
C GLU A 35 -4.09 8.46 -4.44
N TRP A 36 -5.15 7.87 -5.01
CA TRP A 36 -6.41 8.59 -5.18
C TRP A 36 -7.08 8.82 -3.82
N LEU A 37 -7.13 7.80 -2.95
CA LEU A 37 -7.71 7.92 -1.61
C LEU A 37 -6.97 8.96 -0.79
N THR A 38 -5.65 8.91 -0.80
CA THR A 38 -4.77 9.81 -0.04
C THR A 38 -4.88 11.23 -0.50
N ARG A 39 -4.74 11.46 -1.81
CA ARG A 39 -4.92 12.78 -2.40
C ARG A 39 -6.29 13.34 -2.05
N THR A 40 -7.34 12.57 -2.29
CA THR A 40 -8.72 13.06 -2.16
C THR A 40 -9.06 13.34 -0.70
N ALA A 41 -8.71 12.45 0.22
CA ALA A 41 -8.91 12.65 1.65
C ALA A 41 -8.21 13.93 2.14
N ALA A 42 -6.95 14.12 1.78
CA ALA A 42 -6.17 15.28 2.18
C ALA A 42 -6.78 16.59 1.66
N LEU A 43 -7.15 16.63 0.37
CA LEU A 43 -7.73 17.83 -0.24
C LEU A 43 -9.09 18.19 0.38
N GLU A 44 -9.93 17.20 0.67
CA GLU A 44 -11.23 17.42 1.31
C GLU A 44 -11.07 17.95 2.74
N VAL A 45 -10.14 17.37 3.51
CA VAL A 45 -9.81 17.85 4.88
C VAL A 45 -9.28 19.29 4.86
N LEU A 46 -8.44 19.64 3.88
CA LEU A 46 -7.88 20.98 3.73
C LEU A 46 -8.86 22.00 3.12
N GLY A 47 -10.05 21.57 2.70
CA GLY A 47 -11.02 22.39 1.96
C GLY A 47 -10.44 22.92 0.65
N ALA A 48 -9.63 22.12 -0.04
CA ALA A 48 -8.93 22.51 -1.25
C ALA A 48 -9.62 21.96 -2.50
N GLU A 49 -9.68 22.78 -3.56
CA GLU A 49 -10.28 22.36 -4.84
C GLU A 49 -9.64 21.10 -5.45
N HIS A 50 -10.48 20.31 -6.12
CA HIS A 50 -10.10 19.12 -6.87
C HIS A 50 -10.01 19.43 -8.36
N ILE A 51 -9.05 18.80 -9.07
CA ILE A 51 -9.00 18.80 -10.54
C ILE A 51 -10.05 17.86 -11.18
N ILE A 52 -10.70 17.04 -10.36
CA ILE A 52 -11.71 16.09 -10.80
C ILE A 52 -13.02 16.85 -10.91
N GLU A 53 -13.66 16.75 -12.06
CA GLU A 53 -14.99 17.33 -12.29
C GLU A 53 -15.99 16.81 -11.27
N PRO A 54 -16.96 17.64 -10.83
CA PRO A 54 -18.04 17.17 -9.96
C PRO A 54 -18.71 15.91 -10.51
N ASP A 55 -18.88 14.92 -9.66
CA ASP A 55 -19.57 13.69 -10.00
C ASP A 55 -21.08 13.88 -9.75
N PRO A 56 -21.93 13.99 -10.79
CA PRO A 56 -23.35 14.21 -10.61
C PRO A 56 -24.03 13.04 -9.90
N ASP A 57 -23.45 11.84 -10.01
CA ASP A 57 -23.94 10.61 -9.41
C ASP A 57 -23.15 10.22 -8.16
N ASP A 58 -22.50 11.21 -7.50
CA ASP A 58 -21.66 10.96 -6.32
C ASP A 58 -22.49 10.29 -5.21
N PRO A 59 -22.22 9.02 -4.87
CA PRO A 59 -23.01 8.30 -3.86
C PRO A 59 -22.86 8.93 -2.47
N ARG A 60 -21.81 9.74 -2.25
CA ARG A 60 -21.51 10.42 -0.99
C ARG A 60 -22.56 11.46 -0.59
N GLN A 61 -23.35 11.97 -1.54
CA GLN A 61 -24.44 12.92 -1.24
C GLN A 61 -25.53 12.31 -0.35
N HIS A 62 -25.69 10.99 -0.38
CA HIS A 62 -26.67 10.25 0.43
C HIS A 62 -26.02 9.15 1.27
N TRP A 63 -24.70 9.15 1.38
CA TRP A 63 -23.94 8.08 2.02
C TRP A 63 -24.06 8.15 3.54
N GLN A 64 -24.28 6.99 4.15
CA GLN A 64 -24.48 6.86 5.61
C GLN A 64 -23.55 5.83 6.24
N LEU A 65 -22.68 5.17 5.45
CA LEU A 65 -21.84 4.09 5.94
C LEU A 65 -20.45 4.62 6.29
N GLY A 66 -20.01 4.48 7.54
CA GLY A 66 -18.61 4.68 7.90
C GLY A 66 -18.13 6.09 7.55
N LEU A 67 -18.81 7.10 8.10
CA LEU A 67 -18.48 8.50 7.89
C LEU A 67 -17.28 8.93 8.74
N ALA A 68 -16.50 9.88 8.25
CA ALA A 68 -15.39 10.45 9.00
C ALA A 68 -15.89 11.05 10.34
N LYS A 69 -15.16 10.78 11.42
CA LYS A 69 -15.58 11.06 12.80
C LYS A 69 -14.94 12.34 13.37
N LYS A 70 -13.72 12.68 12.95
CA LYS A 70 -12.91 13.80 13.47
C LYS A 70 -12.05 14.49 12.39
N VAL A 71 -12.71 15.19 11.49
CA VAL A 71 -12.06 15.96 10.41
C VAL A 71 -11.71 17.41 10.76
N HIS A 72 -12.08 17.89 11.95
CA HIS A 72 -11.84 19.28 12.32
C HIS A 72 -10.34 19.56 12.53
N ILE A 73 -9.81 20.57 11.84
CA ILE A 73 -8.40 21.00 11.87
C ILE A 73 -8.21 22.49 12.17
N ALA A 74 -9.25 23.22 12.58
CA ALA A 74 -9.12 24.67 12.78
C ALA A 74 -8.15 25.07 13.91
N ASN A 75 -7.86 24.16 14.84
CA ASN A 75 -6.85 24.32 15.89
C ASN A 75 -5.42 24.02 15.42
N ALA A 76 -5.23 23.63 14.15
CA ALA A 76 -3.95 23.29 13.53
C ALA A 76 -3.61 24.26 12.39
N SER A 77 -3.97 25.54 12.55
CA SER A 77 -3.89 26.54 11.47
C SER A 77 -2.47 26.78 10.97
N SER A 78 -1.45 26.68 11.84
CA SER A 78 -0.03 26.77 11.45
C SER A 78 0.33 25.69 10.44
N GLU A 79 0.09 24.42 10.78
CA GLU A 79 0.37 23.30 9.89
C GLU A 79 -0.42 23.39 8.58
N VAL A 80 -1.69 23.80 8.64
CA VAL A 80 -2.51 24.01 7.44
C VAL A 80 -1.93 25.10 6.54
N MET A 81 -1.38 26.18 7.11
CA MET A 81 -0.70 27.22 6.34
C MET A 81 0.58 26.69 5.71
N ASP A 82 1.37 25.92 6.45
CA ASP A 82 2.64 25.36 5.96
C ASP A 82 2.42 24.38 4.80
N ILE A 83 1.45 23.47 4.91
CA ILE A 83 1.05 22.59 3.81
C ILE A 83 0.65 23.40 2.57
N LYS A 84 -0.16 24.46 2.76
CA LYS A 84 -0.68 25.27 1.65
C LYS A 84 0.36 26.18 1.02
N ALA A 85 1.46 26.48 1.73
CA ALA A 85 2.53 27.34 1.24
C ALA A 85 3.36 26.65 0.13
N GLU A 86 3.46 25.32 0.13
CA GLU A 86 4.26 24.58 -0.84
C GLU A 86 3.40 23.85 -1.88
N LEU A 87 3.20 24.50 -3.03
CA LEU A 87 2.45 23.93 -4.15
C LEU A 87 3.24 22.85 -4.88
N ASN A 88 2.53 21.84 -5.38
CA ASN A 88 3.10 20.78 -6.21
C ASN A 88 2.19 20.44 -7.40
N ASN A 89 2.70 20.72 -8.61
CA ASN A 89 1.98 20.57 -9.88
C ASN A 89 2.28 19.24 -10.60
N ASN A 90 2.64 18.19 -9.85
CA ASN A 90 2.90 16.88 -10.43
C ASN A 90 1.68 16.38 -11.23
N LYS A 91 1.85 16.21 -12.54
CA LYS A 91 0.73 15.86 -13.43
C LYS A 91 0.20 14.43 -13.23
N LYS A 92 1.04 13.53 -12.72
CA LYS A 92 0.74 12.10 -12.52
C LYS A 92 -0.21 11.91 -11.35
N TYR A 93 0.04 12.59 -10.22
CA TYR A 93 -0.74 12.42 -8.99
C TYR A 93 -1.61 13.63 -8.63
N GLN A 94 -1.45 14.78 -9.29
CA GLN A 94 -2.22 16.01 -9.04
C GLN A 94 -2.39 16.35 -7.55
N PRO A 95 -1.31 16.35 -6.75
CA PRO A 95 -1.39 16.44 -5.29
C PRO A 95 -1.76 17.84 -4.79
N LYS A 96 -1.60 18.89 -5.62
CA LYS A 96 -1.75 20.32 -5.30
C LYS A 96 -0.72 20.86 -4.28
N TYR A 97 -0.45 20.12 -3.21
CA TYR A 97 0.53 20.47 -2.17
C TYR A 97 1.65 19.44 -2.07
N HIS A 98 2.85 19.88 -1.68
CA HIS A 98 4.01 19.00 -1.59
C HIS A 98 3.91 17.95 -0.48
N ALA A 99 3.27 18.27 0.65
CA ALA A 99 2.97 17.31 1.71
C ALA A 99 2.12 16.12 1.20
N ILE A 100 1.09 16.40 0.40
CA ILE A 100 0.24 15.36 -0.22
C ILE A 100 1.04 14.51 -1.20
N TYR A 101 1.89 15.14 -2.02
CA TYR A 101 2.79 14.42 -2.91
C TYR A 101 3.71 13.47 -2.14
N SER A 102 4.30 13.96 -1.05
CA SER A 102 5.24 13.21 -0.22
C SER A 102 4.57 11.99 0.43
N ALA A 103 3.36 12.14 0.95
CA ALA A 103 2.56 11.01 1.47
C ALA A 103 2.24 9.97 0.39
N ILE A 104 1.85 10.40 -0.81
CA ILE A 104 1.64 9.50 -1.95
C ILE A 104 2.91 8.70 -2.28
N ILE A 105 4.08 9.34 -2.28
CA ILE A 105 5.35 8.63 -2.52
C ILE A 105 5.67 7.67 -1.36
N GLY A 106 5.33 8.05 -0.13
CA GLY A 106 5.46 7.20 1.06
C GLY A 106 4.64 5.93 1.01
N GLU A 107 3.40 6.00 0.52
CA GLU A 107 2.54 4.82 0.33
C GLU A 107 3.13 3.87 -0.69
N ARG A 108 3.46 4.44 -1.85
CA ARG A 108 4.07 3.68 -2.94
C ARG A 108 5.38 3.04 -2.48
N TRP A 109 6.14 3.69 -1.61
CA TRP A 109 7.35 3.09 -1.07
C TRP A 109 7.08 1.76 -0.34
N VAL A 110 5.98 1.64 0.40
CA VAL A 110 5.64 0.37 1.07
C VAL A 110 5.38 -0.73 0.04
N ASP A 111 4.58 -0.45 -0.99
CA ASP A 111 4.27 -1.44 -2.03
C ASP A 111 5.49 -1.84 -2.86
N ILE A 112 6.22 -0.86 -3.39
CA ILE A 112 7.17 -1.07 -4.49
C ILE A 112 8.61 -0.70 -4.15
N ALA A 113 8.89 -0.13 -2.98
CA ALA A 113 10.24 0.20 -2.48
C ALA A 113 11.15 0.93 -3.49
N GLY A 114 10.56 1.73 -4.37
CA GLY A 114 11.27 2.46 -5.42
C GLY A 114 11.71 1.63 -6.63
N PHE A 115 11.36 0.34 -6.71
CA PHE A 115 11.70 -0.53 -7.83
C PHE A 115 10.95 -0.16 -9.11
N ASN A 116 11.63 -0.33 -10.24
CA ASN A 116 10.97 -0.47 -11.53
C ASN A 116 10.43 -1.90 -11.58
N VAL A 117 9.16 -2.07 -11.23
CA VAL A 117 8.54 -3.38 -11.09
C VAL A 117 8.53 -4.15 -12.41
N THR A 118 8.36 -3.48 -13.55
CA THR A 118 8.40 -4.15 -14.85
C THR A 118 9.76 -4.82 -15.08
N ASN A 119 10.86 -4.11 -14.78
CA ASN A 119 12.20 -4.67 -14.93
C ASN A 119 12.53 -5.67 -13.81
N ALA A 120 12.15 -5.36 -12.56
CA ALA A 120 12.44 -6.22 -11.41
C ALA A 120 11.72 -7.56 -11.48
N SER A 121 10.49 -7.59 -12.03
CA SER A 121 9.71 -8.82 -12.18
C SER A 121 10.07 -9.64 -13.42
N ALA A 122 10.73 -9.04 -14.42
CA ALA A 122 11.00 -9.69 -15.70
C ALA A 122 12.49 -9.95 -15.97
N ASP A 123 13.40 -9.59 -15.06
CA ASP A 123 14.84 -9.85 -15.21
C ASP A 123 15.10 -11.37 -15.17
N PRO A 124 15.52 -12.01 -16.29
CA PRO A 124 15.78 -13.44 -16.31
C PRO A 124 17.12 -13.80 -15.65
N THR A 125 17.94 -12.81 -15.27
CA THR A 125 19.28 -13.00 -14.74
C THR A 125 19.36 -12.99 -13.21
N GLY A 126 18.26 -12.62 -12.54
CA GLY A 126 18.21 -12.47 -11.09
C GLY A 126 16.84 -12.72 -10.48
N PRO A 127 16.74 -12.61 -9.15
CA PRO A 127 15.48 -12.75 -8.44
C PRO A 127 14.53 -11.58 -8.72
N ASN A 128 13.23 -11.83 -8.53
CA ASN A 128 12.23 -10.75 -8.54
C ASN A 128 12.37 -9.90 -7.27
N CYS A 129 13.20 -8.86 -7.33
CA CYS A 129 13.46 -8.02 -6.15
C CYS A 129 12.29 -7.16 -5.71
N PHE A 130 11.32 -6.88 -6.58
CA PHE A 130 10.08 -6.25 -6.14
C PHE A 130 9.36 -7.18 -5.16
N ASN A 131 9.05 -8.40 -5.58
CA ASN A 131 8.36 -9.36 -4.71
C ASN A 131 9.16 -9.69 -3.45
N ALA A 132 10.45 -9.99 -3.60
CA ALA A 132 11.30 -10.45 -2.50
C ALA A 132 11.66 -9.35 -1.49
N VAL A 133 11.59 -8.07 -1.87
CA VAL A 133 11.96 -6.97 -0.96
C VAL A 133 10.76 -6.23 -0.40
N SER A 134 9.68 -6.04 -1.16
CA SER A 134 8.56 -5.18 -0.72
C SER A 134 7.22 -5.89 -0.55
N GLN A 135 6.98 -7.07 -1.15
CA GLN A 135 5.65 -7.70 -1.13
C GLN A 135 5.56 -8.97 -0.27
N GLU A 136 6.36 -10.00 -0.60
CA GLU A 136 6.19 -11.35 -0.04
C GLU A 136 6.88 -11.65 1.32
N PRO A 137 7.87 -10.88 1.80
CA PRO A 137 8.52 -11.17 3.08
C PRO A 137 7.53 -11.22 4.25
N ALA A 138 7.65 -12.26 5.08
CA ALA A 138 6.74 -12.47 6.22
C ALA A 138 6.68 -11.26 7.17
N GLN A 139 7.81 -10.63 7.48
CA GLN A 139 7.82 -9.46 8.36
C GLN A 139 7.12 -8.22 7.78
N LEU A 140 6.99 -8.13 6.45
CA LEU A 140 6.35 -7.00 5.76
C LEU A 140 4.85 -7.20 5.57
N GLN A 141 4.32 -8.42 5.78
CA GLN A 141 2.86 -8.64 5.71
C GLN A 141 2.09 -7.74 6.70
N GLN A 142 2.71 -7.37 7.82
CA GLN A 142 2.13 -6.43 8.78
C GLN A 142 2.00 -5.01 8.21
N ASP A 143 2.89 -4.60 7.30
CA ASP A 143 2.80 -3.32 6.60
C ASP A 143 1.69 -3.33 5.53
N HIS A 144 1.21 -4.50 5.13
CA HIS A 144 0.08 -4.72 4.21
C HIS A 144 -1.22 -5.13 4.90
N PHE A 145 -1.29 -5.05 6.24
CA PHE A 145 -2.41 -5.56 7.03
C PHE A 145 -2.78 -7.03 6.71
N MET A 146 -1.78 -7.89 6.51
CA MET A 146 -1.97 -9.30 6.18
C MET A 146 -1.33 -10.23 7.20
N ARG A 147 -1.81 -11.48 7.19
CA ARG A 147 -1.21 -12.58 7.92
C ARG A 147 0.11 -13.02 7.29
N ARG A 148 1.03 -13.44 8.15
CA ARG A 148 2.16 -14.28 7.77
C ARG A 148 1.70 -15.68 7.42
N TYR A 149 2.56 -16.41 6.71
CA TYR A 149 2.34 -17.81 6.36
C TYR A 149 2.17 -18.74 7.58
N ASP A 150 2.70 -18.33 8.74
CA ASP A 150 2.66 -19.07 10.02
C ASP A 150 1.62 -18.54 11.02
N ASP A 151 0.79 -17.57 10.64
CA ASP A 151 -0.36 -17.14 11.44
C ASP A 151 -1.57 -18.04 11.16
N VAL A 152 -1.63 -19.18 11.87
CA VAL A 152 -2.62 -20.24 11.65
C VAL A 152 -3.90 -20.03 12.46
N GLY A 153 -5.04 -20.36 11.87
CA GLY A 153 -6.34 -20.42 12.56
C GLY A 153 -6.87 -19.07 13.02
N GLY A 154 -7.84 -19.08 13.93
CA GLY A 154 -8.40 -17.84 14.49
C GLY A 154 -7.36 -17.01 15.25
N GLU A 155 -6.44 -17.66 15.96
CA GLU A 155 -5.37 -17.01 16.72
C GLU A 155 -4.40 -16.25 15.81
N GLY A 156 -4.06 -16.82 14.65
CA GLY A 156 -3.28 -16.14 13.63
C GLY A 156 -3.93 -14.82 13.16
N GLY A 157 -5.26 -14.78 13.06
CA GLY A 157 -6.01 -13.56 12.74
C GLY A 157 -5.85 -12.49 13.81
N VAL A 158 -6.03 -12.88 15.09
CA VAL A 158 -5.88 -11.98 16.24
C VAL A 158 -4.46 -11.43 16.32
N ASN A 159 -3.46 -12.29 16.17
CA ASN A 159 -2.05 -11.90 16.21
C ASN A 159 -1.70 -10.94 15.06
N ALA A 160 -2.19 -11.22 13.84
CA ALA A 160 -1.98 -10.33 12.70
C ALA A 160 -2.62 -8.95 12.93
N ALA A 161 -3.87 -8.90 13.40
CA ALA A 161 -4.57 -7.65 13.68
C ALA A 161 -3.85 -6.80 14.75
N TYR A 162 -3.45 -7.40 15.87
CA TYR A 162 -2.69 -6.67 16.92
C TYR A 162 -1.34 -6.15 16.42
N ARG A 163 -0.61 -6.95 15.64
CA ARG A 163 0.67 -6.51 15.08
C ARG A 163 0.50 -5.39 14.07
N ALA A 164 -0.54 -5.44 13.22
CA ALA A 164 -0.84 -4.38 12.26
C ALA A 164 -1.28 -3.08 12.96
N GLN A 165 -2.13 -3.13 13.99
CA GLN A 165 -2.48 -1.96 14.82
C GLN A 165 -1.23 -1.34 15.47
N SER A 166 -0.38 -2.18 16.06
CA SER A 166 0.86 -1.70 16.69
C SER A 166 1.82 -1.10 15.66
N ARG A 167 1.92 -1.70 14.46
CA ARG A 167 2.73 -1.20 13.36
C ARG A 167 2.22 0.15 12.85
N PHE A 168 0.90 0.30 12.68
CA PHE A 168 0.27 1.56 12.32
C PHE A 168 0.61 2.68 13.30
N ILE A 169 0.40 2.46 14.60
CA ILE A 169 0.70 3.45 15.63
C ILE A 169 2.17 3.85 15.57
N ASN A 170 3.08 2.88 15.43
CA ASN A 170 4.50 3.17 15.32
C ASN A 170 4.85 3.97 14.06
N HIS A 171 4.28 3.64 12.89
CA HIS A 171 4.50 4.43 11.67
C HIS A 171 3.99 5.86 11.82
N PHE A 172 2.79 6.05 12.38
CA PHE A 172 2.19 7.36 12.61
C PHE A 172 3.05 8.21 13.55
N VAL A 173 3.48 7.64 14.69
CA VAL A 173 4.32 8.33 15.67
C VAL A 173 5.70 8.64 15.10
N ASN A 174 6.33 7.68 14.42
CA ASN A 174 7.64 7.89 13.81
C ASN A 174 7.61 8.99 12.75
N ALA A 175 6.53 9.06 11.96
CA ALA A 175 6.33 10.13 10.99
C ALA A 175 6.18 11.50 11.67
N ALA A 176 5.41 11.58 12.75
CA ALA A 176 5.21 12.83 13.47
C ALA A 176 6.49 13.32 14.18
N MET A 177 7.31 12.38 14.66
CA MET A 177 8.53 12.67 15.43
C MET A 177 9.80 12.72 14.60
N ALA A 178 9.71 12.49 13.28
CA ALA A 178 10.87 12.56 12.41
C ALA A 178 11.43 13.99 12.32
N ASP A 179 12.73 14.10 12.05
CA ASP A 179 13.35 15.39 11.79
C ASP A 179 12.76 16.02 10.53
N GLU A 180 12.33 17.27 10.66
CA GLU A 180 11.81 18.09 9.57
C GLU A 180 12.93 18.39 8.57
N LYS A 181 12.91 17.68 7.45
CA LYS A 181 13.87 17.83 6.35
C LYS A 181 13.26 17.35 5.04
N SER A 182 13.85 17.78 3.94
CA SER A 182 13.61 17.15 2.64
C SER A 182 14.57 15.98 2.45
N ILE A 183 14.07 14.86 1.95
CA ILE A 183 14.87 13.69 1.55
C ILE A 183 14.64 13.36 0.09
N LYS A 184 15.66 12.75 -0.53
CA LYS A 184 15.55 12.21 -1.89
C LYS A 184 15.21 10.73 -1.82
N VAL A 185 14.19 10.31 -2.56
CA VAL A 185 13.68 8.94 -2.57
C VAL A 185 13.44 8.45 -3.99
N TRP A 186 13.31 7.14 -4.18
CA TRP A 186 12.84 6.58 -5.44
C TRP A 186 11.31 6.43 -5.46
N ASP A 187 10.64 7.07 -6.42
CA ASP A 187 9.28 6.72 -6.84
C ASP A 187 9.38 5.59 -7.87
N GLY A 188 8.97 4.38 -7.48
CA GLY A 188 9.00 3.20 -8.36
C GLY A 188 7.81 3.13 -9.33
N GLY A 189 7.62 1.97 -9.95
CA GLY A 189 6.45 1.64 -10.77
C GLY A 189 6.86 0.97 -12.08
N GLY A 190 6.19 1.28 -13.20
CA GLY A 190 6.67 0.84 -14.52
C GLY A 190 8.02 1.47 -14.93
N TYR A 191 8.43 2.51 -14.22
CA TYR A 191 9.76 3.12 -14.25
C TYR A 191 10.06 3.66 -12.85
N SER A 192 11.34 3.82 -12.52
CA SER A 192 11.77 4.49 -11.29
C SER A 192 12.23 5.91 -11.59
N ALA A 193 11.84 6.87 -10.77
CA ALA A 193 12.30 8.25 -10.82
C ALA A 193 12.74 8.72 -9.43
N LYS A 194 13.83 9.46 -9.36
CA LYS A 194 14.22 10.14 -8.11
C LYS A 194 13.35 11.36 -7.91
N THR A 195 12.93 11.57 -6.69
CA THR A 195 12.12 12.74 -6.32
C THR A 195 12.49 13.21 -4.92
N ASP A 196 12.26 14.49 -4.67
CA ASP A 196 12.40 15.09 -3.35
C ASP A 196 11.04 15.06 -2.66
N VAL A 197 11.04 14.77 -1.36
CA VAL A 197 9.84 14.67 -0.54
C VAL A 197 10.12 15.30 0.82
N ASP A 198 9.06 15.79 1.46
CA ASP A 198 9.06 16.08 2.89
C ASP A 198 9.16 14.76 3.67
N HIS A 199 10.10 14.67 4.61
CA HIS A 199 10.42 13.44 5.32
C HIS A 199 9.27 12.97 6.23
N ASN A 200 8.64 13.88 6.98
CA ASN A 200 7.55 13.56 7.88
C ASN A 200 6.34 13.05 7.09
N TYR A 201 5.96 13.75 6.02
CA TYR A 201 4.84 13.36 5.17
C TYR A 201 5.12 12.10 4.35
N PHE A 202 6.36 11.88 3.91
CA PHE A 202 6.76 10.61 3.30
C PHE A 202 6.62 9.43 4.27
N LEU A 203 7.10 9.57 5.52
CA LEU A 203 6.91 8.52 6.52
C LEU A 203 5.45 8.34 6.90
N PHE A 204 4.67 9.43 6.94
CA PHE A 204 3.24 9.38 7.16
C PHE A 204 2.53 8.58 6.07
N GLY A 205 2.93 8.73 4.81
CA GLY A 205 2.45 7.91 3.70
C GLY A 205 2.54 6.40 3.97
N ARG A 206 3.57 5.95 4.70
CA ARG A 206 3.67 4.53 5.10
C ARG A 206 2.57 4.11 6.09
N ALA A 207 2.22 5.01 7.02
CA ALA A 207 1.09 4.79 7.91
C ALA A 207 -0.24 4.80 7.14
N VAL A 208 -0.37 5.69 6.14
CA VAL A 208 -1.55 5.78 5.27
C VAL A 208 -1.76 4.51 4.46
N HIS A 209 -0.69 3.96 3.87
CA HIS A 209 -0.75 2.72 3.10
C HIS A 209 -1.30 1.57 3.94
N LEU A 210 -0.67 1.26 5.08
CA LEU A 210 -1.13 0.20 5.98
C LEU A 210 -2.59 0.42 6.40
N PHE A 211 -2.95 1.67 6.73
CA PHE A 211 -4.29 2.03 7.17
C PHE A 211 -5.34 1.81 6.07
N GLN A 212 -5.02 2.11 4.81
CA GLN A 212 -5.89 1.88 3.67
C GLN A 212 -5.96 0.40 3.27
N ASP A 213 -4.85 -0.34 3.36
CA ASP A 213 -4.79 -1.78 3.15
C ASP A 213 -5.71 -2.54 4.10
N ALA A 214 -5.91 -2.01 5.32
CA ALA A 214 -6.87 -2.56 6.27
C ALA A 214 -8.34 -2.51 5.78
N PHE A 215 -8.65 -1.82 4.68
CA PHE A 215 -9.96 -1.79 4.04
C PHE A 215 -10.02 -2.63 2.75
N SER A 216 -8.89 -3.17 2.29
CA SER A 216 -8.88 -4.08 1.14
C SER A 216 -9.64 -5.36 1.52
N PRO A 217 -10.66 -5.78 0.76
CA PRO A 217 -11.31 -7.07 0.96
C PRO A 217 -10.42 -8.26 0.57
N GLU A 218 -9.23 -8.03 0.01
CA GLU A 218 -8.20 -9.06 -0.17
C GLU A 218 -7.29 -9.19 1.05
N HIS A 219 -7.24 -8.18 1.93
CA HIS A 219 -6.41 -8.21 3.14
C HIS A 219 -7.24 -8.47 4.40
N THR A 220 -8.50 -8.04 4.42
CA THR A 220 -9.37 -8.12 5.60
C THR A 220 -10.78 -8.54 5.24
N VAL A 221 -11.53 -8.95 6.26
CA VAL A 221 -12.98 -9.16 6.20
C VAL A 221 -13.66 -8.02 6.95
N ARG A 222 -14.46 -7.23 6.24
CA ARG A 222 -15.30 -6.16 6.77
C ARG A 222 -16.71 -6.32 6.25
N LEU A 223 -17.73 -5.92 7.02
CA LEU A 223 -19.12 -6.22 6.70
C LEU A 223 -19.94 -4.94 6.54
N ALA A 224 -20.89 -4.94 5.60
CA ALA A 224 -21.80 -3.82 5.44
C ALA A 224 -22.65 -3.53 6.70
N GLN A 225 -22.91 -4.56 7.51
CA GLN A 225 -23.78 -4.48 8.70
C GLN A 225 -23.22 -3.58 9.82
N ASP A 226 -21.90 -3.37 9.86
CA ASP A 226 -21.24 -2.44 10.78
C ASP A 226 -20.63 -1.26 10.02
N ASN A 227 -21.18 -0.96 8.85
CA ASN A 227 -20.73 0.09 7.96
C ASN A 227 -19.26 -0.06 7.52
N TYR A 228 -18.73 -1.28 7.53
CA TYR A 228 -17.32 -1.59 7.26
C TYR A 228 -16.34 -0.97 8.26
N GLU A 229 -16.79 -0.61 9.47
CA GLU A 229 -15.93 0.04 10.47
C GLU A 229 -15.05 -0.95 11.24
N LYS A 230 -15.45 -2.23 11.30
CA LYS A 230 -14.75 -3.27 12.08
C LYS A 230 -14.08 -4.31 11.20
N ILE A 231 -12.97 -4.84 11.70
CA ILE A 231 -12.28 -5.98 11.11
C ILE A 231 -12.78 -7.25 11.78
N TRP A 232 -13.31 -8.18 10.97
CA TRP A 232 -13.77 -9.49 11.41
C TRP A 232 -12.69 -10.56 11.26
N GLN A 233 -11.88 -10.44 10.21
CA GLN A 233 -10.71 -11.28 10.00
C GLN A 233 -9.64 -10.58 9.17
N VAL A 234 -8.42 -11.11 9.27
CA VAL A 234 -7.27 -10.78 8.43
C VAL A 234 -7.00 -11.96 7.51
N LYS A 235 -6.73 -11.71 6.23
CA LYS A 235 -6.44 -12.72 5.21
C LYS A 235 -4.95 -13.00 5.10
N ALA A 236 -4.59 -14.10 4.44
CA ALA A 236 -3.21 -14.53 4.28
C ALA A 236 -2.71 -14.30 2.85
N TYR A 237 -1.46 -13.87 2.73
CA TYR A 237 -0.80 -13.72 1.44
C TYR A 237 -0.28 -15.04 0.88
N LEU A 238 0.20 -15.94 1.76
CA LEU A 238 0.81 -17.21 1.38
C LEU A 238 0.18 -18.37 2.13
N CYS A 239 -0.99 -18.83 1.69
CA CYS A 239 -1.71 -20.05 2.06
C CYS A 239 -1.64 -20.48 3.53
N SER A 240 -1.80 -19.53 4.47
CA SER A 240 -1.84 -19.86 5.90
C SER A 240 -3.12 -20.63 6.21
N GLN A 241 -2.98 -21.76 6.91
CA GLN A 241 -4.12 -22.58 7.31
C GLN A 241 -5.07 -21.82 8.24
N GLY A 242 -6.38 -22.01 8.06
CA GLY A 242 -7.39 -21.33 8.86
C GLY A 242 -7.60 -19.85 8.52
N ALA A 243 -7.30 -19.46 7.28
CA ALA A 243 -7.47 -18.11 6.76
C ALA A 243 -8.00 -18.14 5.31
N GLU A 244 -8.72 -17.11 4.91
CA GLU A 244 -8.94 -16.81 3.49
C GLU A 244 -7.64 -16.31 2.84
N GLN A 245 -7.48 -16.60 1.54
CA GLN A 245 -6.28 -16.31 0.77
C GLN A 245 -6.48 -15.05 -0.07
N HIS A 246 -5.50 -14.15 -0.05
CA HIS A 246 -5.40 -13.01 -0.97
C HIS A 246 -5.31 -13.50 -2.42
N THR A 247 -6.10 -12.93 -3.35
CA THR A 247 -6.07 -13.35 -4.75
C THR A 247 -4.78 -12.95 -5.47
N HIS A 248 -4.17 -13.89 -6.19
CA HIS A 248 -3.03 -13.62 -7.08
C HIS A 248 -3.44 -13.63 -8.57
N ASP A 249 -4.75 -13.64 -8.85
CA ASP A 249 -5.24 -13.71 -10.22
C ASP A 249 -5.19 -12.35 -10.91
N THR A 250 -4.17 -12.19 -11.77
CA THR A 250 -4.00 -10.99 -12.60
C THR A 250 -5.25 -10.67 -13.43
N ALA A 251 -6.01 -11.66 -13.91
CA ALA A 251 -7.21 -11.41 -14.69
C ALA A 251 -8.31 -10.78 -13.84
N ASP A 252 -8.50 -11.27 -12.62
CA ASP A 252 -9.47 -10.70 -11.67
C ASP A 252 -9.09 -9.26 -11.32
N ILE A 253 -7.80 -9.00 -11.11
CA ILE A 253 -7.34 -7.66 -10.79
C ILE A 253 -7.52 -6.73 -12.00
N VAL A 254 -7.17 -7.16 -13.21
CA VAL A 254 -7.31 -6.38 -14.45
C VAL A 254 -8.77 -6.05 -14.80
N ASN A 255 -9.72 -6.87 -14.38
CA ASN A 255 -11.16 -6.67 -14.57
C ASN A 255 -11.85 -5.93 -13.41
N PHE A 256 -11.10 -5.63 -12.34
CA PHE A 256 -11.58 -5.09 -11.07
C PHE A 256 -12.54 -6.02 -10.32
N ASP A 257 -12.35 -7.32 -10.55
CA ASP A 257 -13.03 -8.41 -9.88
C ASP A 257 -12.39 -8.72 -8.53
N SER A 258 -11.08 -8.58 -8.44
CA SER A 258 -10.33 -8.62 -7.18
C SER A 258 -10.70 -7.46 -6.29
N GLY A 259 -10.78 -7.73 -4.98
CA GLY A 259 -11.00 -6.77 -3.91
C GLY A 259 -9.94 -5.69 -3.81
N ASP A 260 -8.70 -5.96 -4.22
CA ASP A 260 -7.55 -5.10 -3.96
C ASP A 260 -7.68 -3.75 -4.68
N VAL A 261 -8.36 -3.76 -5.83
CA VAL A 261 -8.65 -2.56 -6.61
C VAL A 261 -9.86 -1.82 -6.03
N ILE A 262 -9.73 -0.52 -5.79
CA ILE A 262 -10.81 0.29 -5.20
C ILE A 262 -12.02 0.56 -6.13
N TRP A 263 -11.90 0.24 -7.42
CA TRP A 263 -12.87 0.57 -8.47
C TRP A 263 -13.83 -0.59 -8.75
N LYS A 264 -15.09 -0.30 -9.09
CA LYS A 264 -16.09 -1.29 -9.50
C LYS A 264 -15.76 -1.89 -10.86
N LYS A 265 -16.12 -3.16 -11.07
CA LYS A 265 -16.06 -3.85 -12.37
C LYS A 265 -16.57 -2.97 -13.51
N HIS A 266 -15.90 -3.08 -14.67
CA HIS A 266 -16.28 -2.40 -15.92
C HIS A 266 -16.20 -0.86 -15.94
N THR A 267 -15.70 -0.21 -14.88
CA THR A 267 -15.50 1.26 -14.84
C THR A 267 -14.21 1.74 -15.52
N ARG A 268 -13.34 0.80 -15.92
CA ARG A 268 -12.04 1.03 -16.57
C ARG A 268 -12.08 1.79 -17.91
N LYS A 269 -13.26 2.03 -18.48
CA LYS A 269 -13.43 2.48 -19.88
C LYS A 269 -12.96 3.91 -20.16
N GLN A 270 -12.63 4.71 -19.14
CA GLN A 270 -12.24 6.10 -19.29
C GLN A 270 -10.80 6.31 -18.82
N LEU A 271 -9.97 6.92 -19.68
CA LEU A 271 -8.58 7.27 -19.38
C LEU A 271 -8.50 8.72 -18.86
N GLY A 272 -7.54 8.98 -17.99
CA GLY A 272 -7.24 10.33 -17.48
C GLY A 272 -8.05 10.70 -16.23
N TRP A 273 -7.85 11.94 -15.75
CA TRP A 273 -8.37 12.34 -14.43
C TRP A 273 -9.90 12.39 -14.34
N SER A 274 -10.58 12.56 -15.47
CA SER A 274 -12.05 12.61 -15.56
C SER A 274 -12.72 11.25 -15.32
N SER A 275 -11.97 10.15 -15.30
CA SER A 275 -12.52 8.81 -15.00
C SER A 275 -12.58 8.48 -13.51
N TYR A 276 -11.84 9.22 -12.68
CA TYR A 276 -11.77 8.99 -11.24
C TYR A 276 -12.98 9.60 -10.52
N LYS A 277 -14.09 8.88 -10.52
CA LYS A 277 -15.36 9.32 -9.93
C LYS A 277 -15.74 8.47 -8.72
N ALA A 278 -16.30 9.10 -7.68
CA ALA A 278 -16.76 8.39 -6.49
C ALA A 278 -17.85 7.35 -6.81
N SER A 279 -18.71 7.63 -7.79
CA SER A 279 -19.71 6.68 -8.33
C SER A 279 -19.11 5.38 -8.85
N ASN A 280 -17.86 5.40 -9.32
CA ASN A 280 -17.13 4.23 -9.80
C ASN A 280 -16.44 3.43 -8.68
N MET A 281 -16.37 3.94 -7.45
CA MET A 281 -15.68 3.27 -6.35
C MET A 281 -16.53 2.18 -5.70
N LYS A 282 -15.87 1.15 -5.17
CA LYS A 282 -16.50 0.14 -4.31
C LYS A 282 -16.93 0.77 -2.98
N PRO A 283 -18.02 0.28 -2.35
CA PRO A 283 -18.46 0.74 -1.03
C PRO A 283 -17.35 0.81 0.02
N VAL A 284 -16.52 -0.24 0.13
CA VAL A 284 -15.43 -0.30 1.10
C VAL A 284 -14.36 0.76 0.85
N ALA A 285 -14.13 1.15 -0.40
CA ALA A 285 -13.19 2.21 -0.75
C ALA A 285 -13.73 3.61 -0.40
N LEU A 286 -15.05 3.82 -0.47
CA LEU A 286 -15.67 5.06 0.01
C LEU A 286 -15.53 5.17 1.54
N VAL A 287 -15.68 4.08 2.29
CA VAL A 287 -15.40 4.06 3.73
C VAL A 287 -13.90 4.28 4.00
N ALA A 288 -13.02 3.67 3.22
CA ALA A 288 -11.57 3.91 3.32
C ALA A 288 -11.20 5.38 3.08
N LEU A 289 -11.90 6.06 2.17
CA LEU A 289 -11.74 7.50 1.94
C LEU A 289 -12.13 8.31 3.18
N GLU A 290 -13.30 8.03 3.77
CA GLU A 290 -13.76 8.69 5.00
C GLU A 290 -12.81 8.45 6.18
N ALA A 291 -12.35 7.22 6.38
CA ALA A 291 -11.37 6.88 7.40
C ALA A 291 -10.01 7.59 7.14
N SER A 292 -9.61 7.72 5.87
CA SER A 292 -8.40 8.45 5.49
C SER A 292 -8.52 9.95 5.79
N LYS A 293 -9.71 10.56 5.77
CA LYS A 293 -9.90 11.96 6.21
C LYS A 293 -9.62 12.12 7.69
N ASP A 294 -10.08 11.19 8.53
CA ASP A 294 -9.76 11.18 9.95
C ASP A 294 -8.25 11.05 10.18
N LEU A 295 -7.59 10.16 9.43
CA LEU A 295 -6.15 9.96 9.48
C LEU A 295 -5.38 11.24 9.12
N TRP A 296 -5.74 11.90 8.02
CA TRP A 296 -5.13 13.17 7.61
C TRP A 296 -5.35 14.28 8.64
N ALA A 297 -6.59 14.44 9.11
CA ALA A 297 -6.90 15.46 10.10
C ALA A 297 -6.15 15.22 11.42
N ALA A 298 -6.04 13.97 11.86
CA ALA A 298 -5.25 13.57 13.02
C ALA A 298 -3.76 13.90 12.87
N PHE A 299 -3.17 13.61 11.71
CA PHE A 299 -1.76 13.90 11.47
C PHE A 299 -1.50 15.41 11.41
N ILE A 300 -2.35 16.19 10.73
CA ILE A 300 -2.27 17.66 10.68
C ILE A 300 -2.37 18.25 12.10
N ARG A 301 -3.33 17.78 12.92
CA ARG A 301 -3.43 18.21 14.33
C ARG A 301 -2.18 17.87 15.13
N THR A 302 -1.58 16.71 14.87
CA THR A 302 -0.37 16.25 15.54
C THR A 302 0.84 17.11 15.18
N MET A 303 1.05 17.40 13.90
CA MET A 303 2.19 18.20 13.44
C MET A 303 2.15 19.64 13.97
N ALA A 304 0.94 20.18 14.17
CA ALA A 304 0.74 21.48 14.81
C ALA A 304 1.08 21.53 16.32
N VAL A 305 1.36 20.40 16.95
CA VAL A 305 1.77 20.32 18.36
C VAL A 305 3.29 20.48 18.49
N GLU A 306 3.71 21.23 19.50
CA GLU A 306 5.11 21.40 19.91
C GLU A 306 5.83 20.06 20.10
N GLY A 307 7.09 19.97 19.64
CA GLY A 307 7.84 18.71 19.60
C GLY A 307 7.94 17.97 20.94
N THR A 308 7.95 18.68 22.08
CA THR A 308 8.00 18.08 23.42
C THR A 308 6.72 17.34 23.83
N GLN A 309 5.58 17.66 23.20
CA GLN A 309 4.28 17.03 23.46
C GLN A 309 3.80 16.16 22.29
N ARG A 310 4.42 16.32 21.11
CA ARG A 310 4.01 15.72 19.85
C ARG A 310 3.94 14.20 19.91
N GLU A 311 4.89 13.51 20.56
CA GLU A 311 4.87 12.04 20.63
C GLU A 311 3.64 11.52 21.37
N SER A 312 3.34 12.08 22.56
CA SER A 312 2.18 11.68 23.35
C SER A 312 0.88 11.97 22.60
N TYR A 313 0.79 13.14 21.96
CA TYR A 313 -0.37 13.52 21.16
C TYR A 313 -0.56 12.59 19.95
N ALA A 314 0.53 12.28 19.24
CA ALA A 314 0.55 11.36 18.10
C ALA A 314 0.05 9.98 18.49
N ARG A 315 0.49 9.45 19.65
CA ARG A 315 0.02 8.16 20.17
C ARG A 315 -1.48 8.18 20.47
N THR A 316 -1.99 9.26 21.06
CA THR A 316 -3.42 9.41 21.35
C THR A 316 -4.26 9.47 20.06
N GLU A 317 -3.85 10.27 19.08
CA GLU A 317 -4.55 10.36 17.79
C GLU A 317 -4.49 9.02 17.03
N ALA A 318 -3.32 8.36 16.98
CA ALA A 318 -3.17 7.06 16.34
C ALA A 318 -4.01 5.97 17.03
N GLN A 319 -4.06 5.94 18.36
CA GLN A 319 -4.90 5.00 19.09
C GLN A 319 -6.38 5.23 18.80
N LEU A 320 -6.81 6.50 18.73
CA LEU A 320 -8.20 6.81 18.39
C LEU A 320 -8.56 6.34 16.98
N LEU A 321 -7.64 6.44 16.02
CA LEU A 321 -7.84 5.89 14.67
C LEU A 321 -7.93 4.36 14.70
N VAL A 322 -7.12 3.69 15.51
CA VAL A 322 -7.22 2.24 15.73
C VAL A 322 -8.59 1.88 16.28
N ASP A 323 -9.04 2.56 17.34
CA ASP A 323 -10.32 2.28 17.99
C ASP A 323 -11.51 2.52 17.03
N ASN A 324 -11.41 3.53 16.18
CA ASN A 324 -12.48 3.92 15.26
C ASN A 324 -12.56 3.07 13.99
N TRP A 325 -11.42 2.62 13.47
CA TRP A 325 -11.33 2.12 12.09
C TRP A 325 -10.60 0.79 11.96
N LEU A 326 -9.70 0.45 12.90
CA LEU A 326 -8.94 -0.79 12.89
C LEU A 326 -9.35 -1.73 14.03
N SER A 327 -10.48 -1.46 14.69
CA SER A 327 -10.95 -2.25 15.83
C SER A 327 -11.44 -3.64 15.39
N PHE A 328 -11.29 -4.60 16.30
CA PHE A 328 -11.79 -5.96 16.14
C PHE A 328 -12.19 -6.54 17.50
N ASP A 329 -13.08 -7.52 17.48
CA ASP A 329 -13.40 -8.34 18.64
C ASP A 329 -12.57 -9.63 18.58
N ALA A 330 -11.63 -9.78 19.51
CA ALA A 330 -10.71 -10.92 19.51
C ALA A 330 -11.44 -12.27 19.63
N GLN A 331 -12.51 -12.34 20.42
CA GLN A 331 -13.24 -13.58 20.62
C GLN A 331 -14.05 -13.97 19.37
N ALA A 332 -14.71 -12.99 18.74
CA ALA A 332 -15.42 -13.19 17.48
C ALA A 332 -14.45 -13.60 16.37
N MET A 333 -13.29 -12.95 16.29
CA MET A 333 -12.24 -13.26 15.33
C MET A 333 -11.69 -14.69 15.53
N LEU A 334 -11.43 -15.11 16.77
CA LEU A 334 -10.98 -16.48 17.11
C LEU A 334 -11.95 -17.55 16.59
N THR A 335 -13.25 -17.30 16.70
CA THR A 335 -14.29 -18.26 16.33
C THR A 335 -14.87 -18.04 14.93
N TRP A 336 -14.40 -17.02 14.20
CA TRP A 336 -15.02 -16.53 12.96
C TRP A 336 -15.28 -17.65 11.95
N TYR A 337 -14.24 -18.44 11.64
CA TYR A 337 -14.32 -19.53 10.67
C TYR A 337 -14.86 -20.84 11.24
N GLN A 338 -15.28 -20.90 12.51
CA GLN A 338 -16.03 -22.07 13.01
C GLN A 338 -17.41 -22.15 12.33
N ASN A 339 -17.97 -21.00 11.94
CA ASN A 339 -19.12 -20.95 11.04
C ASN A 339 -18.65 -21.15 9.59
N GLN A 340 -19.00 -22.28 8.97
CA GLN A 340 -18.65 -22.56 7.58
C GLN A 340 -19.24 -21.55 6.58
N GLN A 341 -20.31 -20.84 6.93
CA GLN A 341 -20.89 -19.78 6.07
C GLN A 341 -19.98 -18.55 5.95
N HIS A 342 -19.01 -18.38 6.85
CA HIS A 342 -18.01 -17.32 6.78
C HIS A 342 -16.77 -17.73 5.97
N ARG A 343 -16.74 -18.93 5.41
CA ARG A 343 -15.66 -19.42 4.56
C ARG A 343 -16.08 -19.26 3.11
N ASP A 344 -15.20 -18.72 2.29
CA ASP A 344 -15.35 -18.77 0.83
C ASP A 344 -14.42 -19.84 0.21
N HIS A 345 -14.43 -19.90 -1.12
CA HIS A 345 -13.60 -20.84 -1.87
C HIS A 345 -12.09 -20.59 -1.72
N THR A 346 -11.65 -19.46 -1.19
CA THR A 346 -10.23 -19.11 -0.94
C THR A 346 -9.75 -19.56 0.45
N TYR A 347 -10.66 -19.94 1.35
CA TYR A 347 -10.32 -20.42 2.68
C TYR A 347 -9.39 -21.64 2.64
N VAL A 348 -8.25 -21.57 3.33
CA VAL A 348 -7.31 -22.67 3.46
C VAL A 348 -7.68 -23.50 4.68
N LEU A 349 -8.07 -24.75 4.46
CA LEU A 349 -8.52 -25.67 5.49
C LEU A 349 -7.40 -25.91 6.53
N ALA A 350 -7.72 -25.71 7.81
CA ALA A 350 -6.90 -26.24 8.89
C ALA A 350 -6.97 -27.78 8.91
N PRO A 351 -6.03 -28.49 9.56
CA PRO A 351 -5.93 -29.96 9.49
C PRO A 351 -7.21 -30.73 9.85
N THR A 352 -8.08 -30.14 10.68
CA THR A 352 -9.36 -30.74 11.11
C THR A 352 -10.59 -30.16 10.42
N ASP A 353 -10.41 -29.15 9.56
CA ASP A 353 -11.52 -28.54 8.84
C ASP A 353 -12.02 -29.43 7.69
N ILE A 354 -13.33 -29.44 7.49
CA ILE A 354 -14.01 -30.05 6.33
C ILE A 354 -14.96 -29.04 5.70
N GLY A 355 -15.40 -29.28 4.46
CA GLY A 355 -16.38 -28.46 3.76
C GLY A 355 -15.75 -27.35 2.92
N THR A 356 -16.34 -26.15 2.93
CA THR A 356 -15.93 -25.02 2.09
C THR A 356 -14.48 -24.59 2.37
N GLY A 357 -13.70 -24.53 1.30
CA GLY A 357 -12.27 -24.17 1.31
C GLY A 357 -11.45 -25.12 0.44
N LYS A 358 -10.13 -25.02 0.56
CA LYS A 358 -9.15 -25.88 -0.13
C LYS A 358 -8.01 -26.27 0.80
N THR A 359 -7.31 -27.36 0.48
CA THR A 359 -6.11 -27.75 1.23
C THR A 359 -4.98 -26.73 0.98
N GLN A 360 -4.02 -26.64 1.90
CA GLN A 360 -2.84 -25.78 1.70
C GLN A 360 -2.10 -26.11 0.40
N HIS A 361 -1.95 -27.39 0.07
CA HIS A 361 -1.34 -27.82 -1.19
C HIS A 361 -2.12 -27.33 -2.42
N ALA A 362 -3.45 -27.41 -2.41
CA ALA A 362 -4.28 -26.90 -3.51
C ALA A 362 -4.17 -25.36 -3.62
N CYS A 363 -4.18 -24.65 -2.49
CA CYS A 363 -3.93 -23.20 -2.46
C CYS A 363 -2.58 -22.86 -3.09
N MET A 364 -1.48 -23.49 -2.65
CA MET A 364 -0.14 -23.25 -3.18
C MET A 364 -0.02 -23.58 -4.67
N THR A 365 -0.73 -24.62 -5.13
CA THR A 365 -0.80 -24.98 -6.55
C THR A 365 -1.43 -23.87 -7.39
N GLU A 366 -2.49 -23.23 -6.88
CA GLU A 366 -3.18 -22.13 -7.57
C GLU A 366 -2.35 -20.84 -7.62
N LEU A 367 -1.49 -20.60 -6.61
CA LEU A 367 -0.60 -19.43 -6.58
C LEU A 367 0.44 -19.45 -7.71
N LYS A 368 0.78 -20.62 -8.26
CA LYS A 368 1.75 -20.78 -9.37
C LYS A 368 3.13 -20.14 -9.08
N VAL A 369 3.56 -20.16 -7.81
CA VAL A 369 4.82 -19.57 -7.33
C VAL A 369 6.04 -20.49 -7.44
N GLY A 370 6.01 -21.45 -8.37
CA GLY A 370 7.13 -22.37 -8.66
C GLY A 370 7.26 -23.58 -7.73
N THR A 371 6.55 -23.62 -6.59
CA THR A 371 6.44 -24.79 -5.71
C THR A 371 5.01 -24.90 -5.15
N THR A 372 4.67 -26.10 -4.67
CA THR A 372 3.41 -26.38 -3.95
C THR A 372 3.61 -26.53 -2.44
N ASP A 373 4.87 -26.43 -1.97
CA ASP A 373 5.24 -26.44 -0.55
C ASP A 373 5.42 -24.99 -0.06
N GLN A 374 4.63 -24.60 0.94
CA GLN A 374 4.65 -23.27 1.52
C GLN A 374 6.01 -22.94 2.15
N LEU A 375 6.63 -23.88 2.86
CA LEU A 375 7.91 -23.67 3.53
C LEU A 375 9.07 -23.61 2.53
N GLU A 376 8.99 -24.40 1.45
CA GLU A 376 9.93 -24.27 0.34
C GLU A 376 9.86 -22.87 -0.28
N ARG A 377 8.65 -22.34 -0.52
CA ARG A 377 8.48 -20.98 -1.05
C ARG A 377 9.04 -19.92 -0.09
N VAL A 378 8.82 -20.06 1.22
CA VAL A 378 9.37 -19.14 2.23
C VAL A 378 10.90 -19.17 2.22
N ALA A 379 11.52 -20.34 2.09
CA ALA A 379 12.97 -20.47 2.01
C ALA A 379 13.53 -19.82 0.73
N GLN A 380 12.87 -20.03 -0.42
CA GLN A 380 13.21 -19.37 -1.68
C GLN A 380 13.15 -17.84 -1.55
N LEU A 381 12.05 -17.30 -1.04
CA LEU A 381 11.87 -15.85 -0.82
C LEU A 381 12.94 -15.26 0.11
N THR A 382 13.34 -16.00 1.13
CA THR A 382 14.38 -15.56 2.05
C THR A 382 15.73 -15.42 1.36
N GLU A 383 16.11 -16.38 0.50
CA GLU A 383 17.35 -16.31 -0.27
C GLU A 383 17.28 -15.25 -1.38
N GLU A 384 16.15 -15.12 -2.07
CA GLU A 384 15.92 -14.08 -3.07
C GLU A 384 16.05 -12.68 -2.44
N ARG A 385 15.40 -12.46 -1.29
CA ARG A 385 15.50 -11.20 -0.53
C ARG A 385 16.94 -10.91 -0.13
N ARG A 386 17.64 -11.92 0.37
CA ARG A 386 19.04 -11.83 0.77
C ARG A 386 19.93 -11.44 -0.42
N GLN A 387 19.74 -12.05 -1.58
CA GLN A 387 20.45 -11.69 -2.81
C GLN A 387 20.13 -10.27 -3.27
N CYS A 388 18.86 -9.86 -3.25
CA CYS A 388 18.44 -8.50 -3.62
C CYS A 388 19.09 -7.46 -2.72
N LEU A 389 18.91 -7.55 -1.40
CA LEU A 389 19.42 -6.57 -0.45
C LEU A 389 20.95 -6.53 -0.42
N TYR A 390 21.62 -7.67 -0.62
CA TYR A 390 23.07 -7.69 -0.76
C TYR A 390 23.57 -6.89 -1.97
N ASN A 391 22.79 -6.79 -3.04
CA ASN A 391 23.16 -6.05 -4.25
C ASN A 391 22.73 -4.58 -4.23
N ILE A 392 22.10 -4.13 -3.15
CA ILE A 392 21.66 -2.76 -2.98
C ILE A 392 22.60 -2.02 -2.02
N GLU A 393 22.97 -0.79 -2.38
CA GLU A 393 23.69 0.11 -1.50
C GLU A 393 23.10 1.52 -1.57
N ALA A 394 23.33 2.32 -0.53
CA ALA A 394 22.96 3.71 -0.53
C ALA A 394 23.69 4.46 -1.65
N GLN A 395 22.97 5.38 -2.29
CA GLN A 395 23.63 6.36 -3.14
C GLN A 395 24.55 7.22 -2.26
N ARG A 396 25.80 7.40 -2.68
CA ARG A 396 26.78 8.19 -1.92
C ARG A 396 26.21 9.56 -1.53
N GLY A 397 26.23 9.89 -0.24
CA GLY A 397 25.71 11.13 0.33
C GLY A 397 24.22 11.09 0.73
N TYR A 398 23.59 9.91 0.73
CA TYR A 398 22.19 9.69 1.15
C TYR A 398 22.07 8.50 2.12
N GLU A 399 23.15 8.23 2.86
CA GLU A 399 23.22 7.13 3.83
C GLU A 399 22.38 7.39 5.09
N ASP A 400 21.97 8.65 5.33
CA ASP A 400 21.23 9.10 6.51
C ASP A 400 19.73 8.78 6.46
N ALA A 401 19.21 8.35 5.30
CA ALA A 401 17.80 8.10 5.06
C ALA A 401 17.56 6.61 4.70
N TYR A 402 17.05 5.85 5.66
CA TYR A 402 16.95 4.40 5.60
C TYR A 402 15.62 3.86 6.13
N ASP A 403 15.07 2.84 5.47
CA ASP A 403 13.89 2.13 5.94
C ASP A 403 14.27 0.95 6.85
N PRO A 404 14.02 1.02 8.17
CA PRO A 404 14.38 -0.04 9.09
C PRO A 404 13.51 -1.30 8.99
N TYR A 405 12.41 -1.26 8.24
CA TYR A 405 11.49 -2.39 8.04
C TYR A 405 11.79 -3.11 6.72
N ILE A 406 11.89 -2.35 5.62
CA ILE A 406 12.29 -2.90 4.32
C ILE A 406 13.77 -3.28 4.31
N LYS A 407 14.58 -2.69 5.19
CA LYS A 407 16.03 -2.87 5.30
C LYS A 407 16.81 -2.31 4.11
N MET A 408 16.39 -1.14 3.62
CA MET A 408 16.97 -0.53 2.43
C MET A 408 17.01 1.01 2.53
N PRO A 409 18.05 1.67 1.99
CA PRO A 409 18.09 3.13 1.87
C PRO A 409 16.97 3.66 0.98
N TYR A 410 16.43 4.85 1.27
CA TYR A 410 15.38 5.43 0.41
C TYR A 410 15.89 5.85 -0.97
N ASN A 411 17.17 6.24 -1.06
CA ASN A 411 17.88 6.52 -2.31
C ASN A 411 19.04 5.55 -2.44
N TRP A 412 18.81 4.53 -3.26
CA TRP A 412 19.73 3.42 -3.42
C TRP A 412 20.22 3.27 -4.87
N ARG A 413 21.23 2.42 -5.05
CA ARG A 413 21.72 1.99 -6.37
C ARG A 413 22.15 0.52 -6.31
N TRP A 414 22.21 -0.12 -7.48
CA TRP A 414 22.80 -1.44 -7.60
C TRP A 414 24.33 -1.36 -7.41
N LYS A 415 24.90 -2.28 -6.62
CA LYS A 415 26.35 -2.40 -6.38
C LYS A 415 27.16 -2.79 -7.62
N SER A 416 26.48 -3.28 -8.66
CA SER A 416 27.08 -3.88 -9.85
C SER A 416 26.05 -3.94 -10.97
N LEU A 417 26.52 -4.02 -12.22
CA LEU A 417 25.69 -4.32 -13.38
C LEU A 417 25.29 -5.80 -13.47
N THR A 418 26.00 -6.67 -12.74
CA THR A 418 25.74 -8.10 -12.66
C THR A 418 25.50 -8.51 -11.22
N TRP A 419 24.62 -9.51 -11.01
CA TRP A 419 24.32 -10.06 -9.70
C TRP A 419 25.56 -10.58 -9.00
N LYS A 420 25.79 -10.09 -7.77
CA LYS A 420 26.79 -10.64 -6.86
C LYS A 420 26.13 -11.63 -5.92
N LYS A 421 26.77 -12.78 -5.70
CA LYS A 421 26.31 -13.75 -4.70
C LYS A 421 26.65 -13.25 -3.30
N PRO A 422 25.69 -13.18 -2.37
CA PRO A 422 25.98 -12.86 -0.96
C PRO A 422 26.83 -13.97 -0.31
N PRO A 423 27.92 -13.64 0.43
CA PRO A 423 28.70 -14.60 1.21
C PRO A 423 27.82 -15.38 2.18
N THR A 424 28.03 -16.68 2.37
CA THR A 424 27.12 -17.58 3.13
C THR A 424 26.76 -17.06 4.54
N ASP A 425 27.67 -16.35 5.19
CA ASP A 425 27.53 -15.75 6.52
C ASP A 425 26.89 -14.35 6.52
N TRP A 426 26.73 -13.72 5.35
CA TRP A 426 26.06 -12.43 5.22
C TRP A 426 24.57 -12.53 5.56
N GLN A 427 24.14 -11.71 6.52
CA GLN A 427 22.75 -11.56 6.93
C GLN A 427 22.21 -10.21 6.46
N VAL A 428 20.89 -10.15 6.26
CA VAL A 428 20.21 -8.87 6.03
C VAL A 428 20.45 -7.97 7.26
N PRO A 429 20.99 -6.76 7.09
CA PRO A 429 21.31 -5.84 8.20
C PRO A 429 20.12 -5.43 9.07
#